data_AF-A0A662IG02-F1
#
_entry.id   AF-A0A662IG02-F1
#
_cell.length_a   1.000
_cell.length_b   1.000
_cell.length_c   1.000
_cell.angle_alpha   90.00
_cell.angle_beta   90.00
_cell.angle_gamma   90.00
#
_symmetry.space_group_name_H-M   'P 1'
#
loop_
_entity.id
_entity.type
_entity.pdbx_description
1 polymer ?
#
loop_
_entity_poly.entity_id
_entity_poly.type
_entity_poly.pdbx_seq_one_letter_code
_entity_poly.pdbx_strand_id
1 'polypeptide(L)'
;MAPKIRIEDTLPSGEKITITLEGPSLSKTRVLQILDLLKIMSGEVGEVEQSTLKERIWNIIKERFGGGEWFTIRDVHQALMEFEPGIRISTVATYITRFVAEGRLIKRGRRPTTRYRIRAVVARA
;
A
#
# COMPACT_ATOMS: atom_id res chain seq x y z
N MET A 1 5.73 -18.90 -30.64
CA MET A 1 6.79 -19.10 -29.63
C MET A 1 6.18 -18.81 -28.27
N ALA A 2 6.25 -19.74 -27.32
CA ALA A 2 5.72 -19.52 -25.98
C ALA A 2 6.66 -18.57 -25.22
N PRO A 3 6.16 -17.51 -24.56
CA PRO A 3 7.00 -16.67 -23.72
C PRO A 3 7.63 -17.50 -22.58
N LYS A 4 8.90 -17.22 -22.31
CA LYS A 4 9.70 -17.85 -21.25
C LYS A 4 10.27 -16.76 -20.36
N ILE A 5 10.04 -16.87 -19.06
CA ILE A 5 10.59 -15.96 -18.04
C ILE A 5 11.40 -16.78 -17.06
N ARG A 6 12.63 -16.35 -16.79
CA ARG A 6 13.50 -16.93 -15.78
C ARG A 6 13.81 -15.87 -14.73
N ILE A 7 13.56 -16.19 -13.47
CA ILE A 7 13.84 -15.34 -12.32
C ILE A 7 14.87 -16.08 -11.47
N GLU A 8 15.95 -15.41 -11.12
CA GLU A 8 17.04 -15.96 -10.31
C GLU A 8 17.32 -15.00 -9.16
N ASP A 9 17.31 -15.53 -7.94
CA ASP A 9 17.49 -14.75 -6.71
C ASP A 9 18.37 -15.50 -5.70
N THR A 10 19.07 -14.75 -4.86
CA THR A 10 19.93 -15.30 -3.81
C THR A 10 19.40 -14.83 -2.46
N LEU A 11 18.91 -15.77 -1.66
CA LEU A 11 18.37 -15.49 -0.33
C LEU A 11 19.49 -15.09 0.66
N PRO A 12 19.19 -14.36 1.74
CA PRO A 12 20.16 -14.02 2.78
C PRO A 12 20.74 -15.23 3.51
N SER A 13 20.05 -16.38 3.46
CA SER A 13 20.54 -17.68 3.94
C SER A 13 21.69 -18.25 3.10
N GLY A 14 21.99 -17.64 1.94
CA GLY A 14 23.00 -18.11 0.98
C GLY A 14 22.43 -19.11 -0.05
N GLU A 15 21.14 -19.42 0.02
CA GLU A 15 20.46 -20.30 -0.93
C GLU A 15 20.16 -19.57 -2.24
N LYS A 16 20.36 -20.25 -3.37
CA LYS A 16 19.99 -19.73 -4.70
C LYS A 16 18.69 -20.34 -5.16
N ILE A 17 17.74 -19.50 -5.56
CA ILE A 17 16.45 -19.92 -6.10
C ILE A 17 16.38 -19.52 -7.58
N THR A 18 16.01 -20.45 -8.44
CA THR A 18 15.75 -20.21 -9.86
C THR A 18 14.35 -20.68 -10.21
N ILE A 19 13.50 -19.76 -10.67
CA ILE A 19 12.13 -20.05 -11.11
C ILE A 19 12.04 -19.82 -12.61
N THR A 20 11.62 -20.84 -13.36
CA THR A 20 11.39 -20.75 -14.81
C THR A 20 9.90 -20.94 -15.12
N LEU A 21 9.30 -19.97 -15.78
CA LEU A 21 7.91 -20.00 -16.23
C LEU A 21 7.88 -20.07 -17.76
N GLU A 22 7.23 -21.11 -18.27
CA GLU A 22 7.01 -21.32 -19.70
C GLU A 22 5.53 -21.60 -19.95
N GLY A 23 4.95 -20.95 -20.94
CA GLY A 23 3.56 -21.22 -21.31
C GLY A 23 3.03 -20.31 -22.41
N PRO A 24 1.91 -20.69 -23.06
CA PRO A 24 1.34 -19.93 -24.17
C PRO A 24 0.79 -18.56 -23.76
N SER A 25 0.39 -18.39 -22.50
CA SER A 25 -0.06 -17.11 -21.93
C SER A 25 0.50 -16.88 -20.52
N LEU A 26 1.62 -16.17 -20.46
CA LEU A 26 2.18 -15.67 -19.21
C LEU A 26 1.34 -14.48 -18.70
N SER A 27 0.55 -14.72 -17.66
CA SER A 27 -0.22 -13.65 -17.00
C SER A 27 0.69 -12.76 -16.16
N LYS A 28 0.62 -11.43 -16.38
CA LYS A 28 1.30 -10.42 -15.56
C LYS A 28 1.03 -10.62 -14.07
N THR A 29 -0.20 -11.00 -13.70
CA THR A 29 -0.59 -11.27 -12.31
C THR A 29 0.20 -12.43 -11.69
N ARG A 30 0.43 -13.52 -12.44
CA ARG A 30 1.21 -14.67 -11.94
C ARG A 30 2.68 -14.33 -11.73
N VAL A 31 3.25 -13.53 -12.62
CA VAL A 31 4.63 -13.06 -12.49
C VAL A 31 4.78 -12.18 -11.24
N LEU A 32 3.84 -11.26 -11.01
CA LEU A 32 3.83 -10.42 -9.81
C LEU A 32 3.72 -11.24 -8.51
N GLN A 33 2.82 -12.24 -8.48
CA GLN A 33 2.68 -13.13 -7.31
C GLN A 33 3.97 -13.88 -6.96
N ILE A 34 4.74 -14.31 -7.97
CA ILE A 34 6.01 -15.01 -7.77
C ILE A 34 7.09 -14.06 -7.26
N LEU A 35 7.13 -12.83 -7.78
CA LEU A 35 8.02 -11.79 -7.27
C LEU A 35 7.70 -11.45 -5.81
N ASP A 36 6.42 -11.38 -5.45
CA ASP A 36 6.00 -11.15 -4.07
C ASP A 36 6.43 -12.30 -3.14
N LEU A 37 6.30 -13.55 -3.61
CA LEU A 37 6.74 -14.73 -2.86
C LEU A 37 8.26 -14.77 -2.68
N LEU A 38 9.04 -14.41 -3.70
CA LEU A 38 10.50 -14.32 -3.61
C LEU A 38 10.94 -13.28 -2.57
N LYS A 39 10.30 -12.11 -2.57
CA LYS A 39 10.55 -11.08 -1.55
C LYS A 39 10.28 -11.61 -0.13
N ILE A 40 9.18 -12.33 0.07
CA ILE A 40 8.86 -12.94 1.38
C ILE A 40 9.98 -13.90 1.81
N MET A 41 10.47 -14.73 0.90
CA MET A 41 11.54 -15.69 1.18
C MET A 41 12.90 -15.01 1.42
N SER A 42 13.19 -13.92 0.70
CA SER A 42 14.47 -13.22 0.79
C SER A 42 14.61 -12.42 2.08
N GLY A 43 13.63 -12.40 2.98
CA GLY A 43 13.72 -11.66 4.24
C GLY A 43 13.91 -10.14 4.05
N GLU A 44 13.96 -9.65 2.80
CA GLU A 44 13.90 -8.24 2.42
C GLU A 44 12.53 -7.63 2.75
N VAL A 45 11.60 -8.50 3.15
CA VAL A 45 10.27 -8.14 3.59
C VAL A 45 10.27 -7.90 5.10
N GLY A 46 10.64 -6.68 5.46
CA GLY A 46 9.72 -5.94 6.30
C GLY A 46 8.47 -5.62 5.47
N GLU A 47 7.30 -6.09 5.90
CA GLU A 47 5.98 -5.64 5.41
C GLU A 47 5.49 -6.08 4.00
N VAL A 48 5.43 -7.39 3.74
CA VAL A 48 4.38 -8.01 2.90
C VAL A 48 3.55 -8.86 3.86
N GLU A 49 3.19 -8.26 5.00
CA GLU A 49 1.93 -8.63 5.60
C GLU A 49 0.85 -8.37 4.56
N GLN A 50 -0.17 -9.23 4.53
CA GLN A 50 -1.43 -8.93 3.87
C GLN A 50 -1.92 -7.60 4.42
N SER A 51 -1.53 -6.50 3.77
CA SER A 51 -1.66 -5.19 4.39
C SER A 51 -3.10 -5.00 4.81
N THR A 52 -3.31 -4.81 6.11
CA THR A 52 -4.66 -4.72 6.65
C THR A 52 -5.37 -3.58 5.91
N LEU A 53 -6.71 -3.60 5.84
CA LEU A 53 -7.45 -2.48 5.21
C LEU A 53 -6.99 -1.12 5.78
N LYS A 54 -6.60 -1.09 7.05
CA LYS A 54 -5.98 0.07 7.70
C LYS A 54 -4.66 0.48 7.02
N GLU A 55 -3.70 -0.42 6.86
CA GLU A 55 -2.42 -0.13 6.20
C GLU A 55 -2.58 0.28 4.74
N ARG A 56 -3.48 -0.37 3.99
CA ARG A 56 -3.78 0.02 2.61
C ARG A 56 -4.27 1.47 2.53
N ILE A 57 -5.25 1.83 3.37
CA ILE A 57 -5.76 3.21 3.46
C ILE A 57 -4.62 4.17 3.86
N TRP A 58 -3.78 3.77 4.82
CA TRP A 58 -2.65 4.60 5.25
C TRP A 58 -1.62 4.82 4.13
N ASN A 59 -1.29 3.79 3.36
CA ASN A 59 -0.34 3.86 2.25
C ASN A 59 -0.86 4.77 1.13
N ILE A 60 -2.14 4.64 0.76
CA ILE A 60 -2.77 5.55 -0.20
C ILE A 60 -2.77 7.00 0.30
N ILE A 61 -3.02 7.22 1.60
CA ILE A 61 -2.94 8.57 2.18
C ILE A 61 -1.51 9.13 2.07
N LYS A 62 -0.48 8.34 2.37
CA LYS A 62 0.92 8.75 2.23
C LYS A 62 1.29 9.03 0.77
N GLU A 63 0.87 8.18 -0.16
CA GLU A 63 1.20 8.31 -1.58
C GLU A 63 0.55 9.55 -2.21
N ARG A 64 -0.74 9.77 -1.92
CA ARG A 64 -1.51 10.86 -2.55
C ARG A 64 -1.42 12.19 -1.80
N PHE A 65 -1.20 12.18 -0.48
CA PHE A 65 -1.22 13.38 0.37
C PHE A 65 0.04 13.56 1.23
N GLY A 66 1.10 12.79 0.94
CA GLY A 66 2.41 12.85 1.61
C GLY A 66 3.10 14.21 1.54
N GLY A 67 2.80 15.01 0.51
CA GLY A 67 3.34 16.36 0.34
C GLY A 67 2.87 17.38 1.39
N GLY A 68 2.01 16.98 2.33
CA GLY A 68 1.51 17.85 3.39
C GLY A 68 0.32 18.71 2.97
N GLU A 69 -0.38 18.33 1.91
CA GLU A 69 -1.60 19.00 1.49
C GLU A 69 -2.77 18.66 2.42
N TRP A 70 -3.75 19.57 2.50
CA TRP A 70 -4.98 19.32 3.24
C TRP A 70 -5.98 18.58 2.36
N PHE A 71 -6.52 17.47 2.85
CA PHE A 71 -7.48 16.64 2.15
C PHE A 71 -8.76 16.42 2.96
N THR A 72 -9.82 15.96 2.31
CA THR A 72 -11.10 15.60 2.90
C THR A 72 -11.31 14.08 2.87
N ILE A 73 -12.33 13.59 3.59
CA ILE A 73 -12.71 12.16 3.53
C ILE A 73 -13.10 11.75 2.11
N ARG A 74 -13.70 12.67 1.32
CA ARG A 74 -14.09 12.39 -0.07
C ARG A 74 -12.87 12.18 -0.96
N ASP A 75 -11.84 13.00 -0.78
CA ASP A 75 -10.61 12.90 -1.59
C ASP A 75 -9.92 11.54 -1.36
N VAL A 76 -9.84 11.09 -0.10
CA VAL A 76 -9.30 9.76 0.24
C VAL A 76 -10.19 8.64 -0.30
N HIS A 77 -11.52 8.78 -0.20
CA HIS A 77 -12.46 7.80 -0.73
C HIS A 77 -12.33 7.65 -2.25
N GLN A 78 -12.20 8.77 -2.97
CA GLN A 78 -11.99 8.77 -4.42
C GLN A 78 -10.66 8.10 -4.79
N ALA A 79 -9.58 8.42 -4.09
CA ALA A 79 -8.29 7.78 -4.31
C ALA A 79 -8.33 6.26 -4.05
N LEU A 80 -9.13 5.81 -3.08
CA LEU A 80 -9.25 4.38 -2.75
C LEU A 80 -10.12 3.61 -3.75
N MET A 81 -11.08 4.25 -4.44
CA MET A 81 -11.95 3.55 -5.39
C MET A 81 -11.18 2.92 -6.57
N GLU A 82 -10.00 3.45 -6.91
CA GLU A 82 -9.09 2.89 -7.93
C GLU A 82 -8.52 1.52 -7.53
N PHE A 83 -8.34 1.27 -6.23
CA PHE A 83 -7.65 0.08 -5.70
C PHE A 83 -8.56 -0.86 -4.91
N GLU A 84 -9.62 -0.33 -4.29
CA GLU A 84 -10.62 -1.07 -3.50
C GLU A 84 -12.04 -0.70 -3.96
N PRO A 85 -12.49 -1.22 -5.12
CA PRO A 85 -13.83 -0.95 -5.63
C PRO A 85 -14.90 -1.37 -4.62
N GLY A 86 -15.85 -0.48 -4.33
CA GLY A 86 -16.96 -0.76 -3.41
C GLY A 86 -16.70 -0.41 -1.94
N ILE A 87 -15.54 0.16 -1.59
CA ILE A 87 -15.32 0.67 -0.23
C ILE A 87 -16.33 1.78 0.12
N ARG A 88 -17.02 1.64 1.25
CA ARG A 88 -17.98 2.63 1.74
C ARG A 88 -17.25 3.85 2.29
N ILE A 89 -17.78 5.04 2.01
CA ILE A 89 -17.24 6.31 2.56
C ILE A 89 -17.22 6.32 4.10
N SER A 90 -18.17 5.64 4.75
CA SER A 90 -18.22 5.49 6.21
C SER A 90 -17.05 4.67 6.76
N THR A 91 -16.60 3.66 6.02
CA THR A 91 -15.39 2.88 6.34
C THR A 91 -14.17 3.80 6.32
N VAL A 92 -14.02 4.61 5.27
CA VAL A 92 -12.93 5.59 5.15
C VAL A 92 -12.97 6.60 6.29
N ALA A 93 -14.14 7.14 6.61
CA ALA A 93 -14.33 8.08 7.72
C ALA A 93 -13.91 7.47 9.08
N THR A 94 -14.21 6.19 9.29
CA THR A 94 -13.84 5.45 10.50
C THR A 94 -12.32 5.35 10.64
N TYR A 95 -11.62 4.97 9.56
CA TYR A 95 -10.17 4.87 9.58
C TYR A 95 -9.48 6.24 9.70
N ILE A 96 -9.96 7.27 9.02
CA ILE A 96 -9.43 8.64 9.18
C ILE A 96 -9.55 9.10 10.63
N THR A 97 -10.68 8.81 11.29
CA THR A 97 -10.86 9.16 12.71
C THR A 97 -9.87 8.42 13.60
N ARG A 98 -9.63 7.13 13.33
CA ARG A 98 -8.61 6.32 14.03
C ARG A 98 -7.21 6.91 13.83
N PHE A 99 -6.84 7.30 12.61
CA PHE A 99 -5.52 7.90 12.35
C PHE A 99 -5.34 9.26 13.03
N VAL A 100 -6.40 10.04 13.23
CA VAL A 100 -6.35 11.25 14.06
C VAL A 100 -6.12 10.89 15.52
N ALA A 101 -6.85 9.89 16.05
CA ALA A 101 -6.69 9.42 17.43
C ALA A 101 -5.28 8.84 17.69
N GLU A 102 -4.69 8.17 16.71
CA GLU A 102 -3.32 7.66 16.73
C GLU A 102 -2.25 8.75 16.54
N GLY A 103 -2.65 10.00 16.32
CA GLY A 103 -1.74 11.12 16.12
C GLY A 103 -1.09 11.17 14.73
N ARG A 104 -1.42 10.27 13.82
CA ARG A 104 -0.88 10.24 12.44
C ARG A 104 -1.41 11.37 11.56
N LEU A 105 -2.65 11.79 11.79
CA LEU A 105 -3.30 12.90 11.07
C LEU A 105 -3.59 14.08 12.00
N ILE A 106 -3.56 15.28 11.43
CA ILE A 106 -4.05 16.51 12.04
C ILE A 106 -5.41 16.82 11.43
N LYS A 107 -6.41 17.11 12.27
CA LYS A 107 -7.76 17.52 11.86
C LYS A 107 -7.91 19.03 12.03
N ARG A 108 -8.50 19.70 11.04
CA ARG A 108 -8.85 21.12 11.09
C ARG A 108 -10.30 21.34 10.68
N GLY A 109 -10.98 22.26 11.36
CA GLY A 109 -12.36 22.65 11.06
C GLY A 109 -13.43 21.77 11.70
N ARG A 110 -14.69 22.16 11.47
CA ARG A 110 -15.90 21.44 11.91
C ARG A 110 -16.66 20.95 10.67
N ARG A 111 -17.56 19.98 10.81
CA ARG A 111 -18.38 19.53 9.67
C ARG A 111 -19.16 20.73 9.08
N PRO A 112 -19.27 20.87 7.75
CA PRO A 112 -18.79 19.97 6.69
C PRO A 112 -17.36 20.27 6.18
N THR A 113 -16.74 21.37 6.59
CA THR A 113 -15.43 21.85 6.09
C THR A 113 -14.24 21.18 6.77
N THR A 114 -14.42 19.94 7.25
CA THR A 114 -13.35 19.23 7.96
C THR A 114 -12.27 18.81 6.97
N ARG A 115 -11.04 19.21 7.26
CA ARG A 115 -9.85 18.84 6.50
C ARG A 115 -8.85 18.12 7.39
N TYR A 116 -8.04 17.30 6.75
CA TYR A 116 -7.04 16.45 7.36
C TYR A 116 -5.70 16.65 6.66
N ARG A 117 -4.60 16.46 7.39
CA ARG A 117 -3.24 16.50 6.84
C ARG A 117 -2.39 15.49 7.60
N ILE A 118 -1.42 14.88 6.93
CA ILE A 118 -0.42 14.04 7.60
C ILE A 118 0.38 14.89 8.58
N ARG A 119 0.51 14.43 9.83
CA ARG A 119 1.41 15.07 10.79
C ARG A 119 2.83 14.82 10.32
N ALA A 120 3.52 15.88 9.90
CA ALA A 120 4.95 15.79 9.64
C ALA A 120 5.64 15.37 10.95
N VAL A 121 6.19 14.17 10.99
CA VAL A 121 7.12 13.80 12.05
C VAL A 121 8.38 14.58 11.73
N VAL A 122 8.60 15.68 12.47
CA VAL A 122 9.89 16.38 12.42
C VAL A 122 10.90 15.36 12.90
N ALA A 123 11.68 14.78 11.99
CA ALA A 123 12.90 14.09 12.35
C ALA A 123 13.76 15.12 13.06
N ARG A 124 13.84 15.03 14.40
CA ARG A 124 14.87 15.75 15.14
C ARG A 124 16.19 15.09 14.71
N ALA A 125 16.98 15.86 13.96
CA ALA A 125 18.37 15.57 13.68
C ALA A 125 19.17 15.46 14.98
#